data_AF-A0A661QNV9-F1
#
_entry.id   AF-A0A661QNV9-F1
#
_cell.length_a   1.000
_cell.length_b   1.000
_cell.length_c   1.000
_cell.angle_alpha   90.00
_cell.angle_beta   90.00
_cell.angle_gamma   90.00
#
_symmetry.space_group_name_H-M   'P 1'
#
loop_
_entity.id
_entity.type
_entity.pdbx_description
1 polymer ?
#
loop_
_entity_poly.entity_id
_entity_poly.type
_entity_poly.pdbx_seq_one_letter_code
_entity_poly.pdbx_strand_id
1 'polypeptide(L)'
;PTRKDYLQFSVMRTGEVTQRLHQLNIGDQIGVRAPLGNGFPVDELKAHDILFIAGGIGMAPLRTLLLYMLDNRQDYGDITVIYGARSPEDLCYTYEFDEWRSGGVRLVLTVDREFPGWKERVGFVPTVLTEEAPSSYNCIAVTCGPPIMIKFVLIGLKRLDFEDHQIITTLEKRMKCGIGICGRCNIGTKYVCVDGPVFSYEELRQMVPEI
;
A
#
# COMPACT_ATOMS: atom_id res chain seq x y z
N PRO A 1 -5.91 -5.40 -14.19
CA PRO A 1 -4.47 -5.33 -14.53
C PRO A 1 -4.27 -5.09 -16.04
N THR A 2 -3.51 -4.05 -16.37
CA THR A 2 -3.06 -3.69 -17.72
C THR A 2 -1.90 -4.55 -18.20
N ARG A 3 -1.00 -4.94 -17.28
CA ARG A 3 0.16 -5.80 -17.52
C ARG A 3 -0.20 -7.26 -17.25
N LYS A 4 -0.09 -8.15 -18.26
CA LYS A 4 -0.69 -9.51 -18.25
C LYS A 4 0.29 -10.66 -18.45
N ASP A 5 1.58 -10.38 -18.63
CA ASP A 5 2.56 -11.41 -19.00
C ASP A 5 2.83 -12.42 -17.87
N TYR A 6 2.80 -11.97 -16.62
CA TYR A 6 3.02 -12.81 -15.45
C TYR A 6 2.32 -12.27 -14.20
N LEU A 7 2.12 -13.14 -13.21
CA LEU A 7 1.79 -12.73 -11.84
C LEU A 7 3.08 -12.50 -11.06
N GLN A 8 3.21 -11.33 -10.45
CA GLN A 8 4.36 -10.97 -9.63
C GLN A 8 3.96 -10.95 -8.16
N PHE A 9 4.78 -11.58 -7.31
CA PHE A 9 4.60 -11.58 -5.86
C PHE A 9 5.88 -11.04 -5.21
N SER A 10 5.72 -10.17 -4.21
CA SER A 10 6.83 -9.72 -3.38
C SER A 10 6.60 -10.20 -1.95
N VAL A 11 7.56 -10.96 -1.44
CA VAL A 11 7.44 -11.65 -0.16
C VAL A 11 8.59 -11.25 0.73
N MET A 12 8.30 -10.57 1.83
CA MET A 12 9.29 -10.26 2.86
C MET A 12 9.70 -11.55 3.59
N ARG A 13 11.01 -11.74 3.77
CA ARG A 13 11.57 -12.90 4.48
C ARG A 13 11.41 -12.74 6.00
N THR A 14 10.35 -13.30 6.57
CA THR A 14 9.97 -13.08 7.98
C THR A 14 9.69 -14.36 8.78
N GLY A 15 9.71 -15.53 8.14
CA GLY A 15 9.48 -16.81 8.81
C GLY A 15 9.70 -18.01 7.90
N GLU A 16 9.49 -19.22 8.41
CA GLU A 16 9.83 -20.50 7.76
C GLU A 16 9.34 -20.60 6.31
N VAL A 17 8.06 -20.37 6.06
CA VAL A 17 7.48 -20.44 4.71
C VAL A 17 8.10 -19.40 3.77
N THR A 18 8.21 -18.15 4.23
CA THR A 18 8.80 -17.07 3.42
C THR A 18 10.29 -17.28 3.17
N GLN A 19 11.03 -17.90 4.10
CA GLN A 19 12.43 -18.26 3.90
C GLN A 19 12.57 -19.33 2.82
N ARG A 20 11.66 -20.33 2.82
CA ARG A 20 11.65 -21.36 1.78
C ARG A 20 11.36 -20.79 0.39
N LEU A 21 10.45 -19.83 0.29
CA LEU A 21 10.15 -19.13 -0.97
C LEU A 21 11.39 -18.42 -1.55
N HIS A 22 12.27 -17.89 -0.69
CA HIS A 22 13.51 -17.25 -1.11
C HIS A 22 14.63 -18.22 -1.52
N GLN A 23 14.41 -19.54 -1.39
CA GLN A 23 15.34 -20.58 -1.82
C GLN A 23 14.90 -21.26 -3.12
N LEU A 24 13.80 -20.80 -3.71
CA LEU A 24 13.28 -21.33 -4.96
C LEU A 24 14.13 -20.83 -6.13
N ASN A 25 14.24 -21.68 -7.16
CA ASN A 25 14.94 -21.42 -8.40
C ASN A 25 13.97 -21.35 -9.57
N ILE A 26 14.44 -20.81 -10.70
CA ILE A 26 13.68 -20.82 -11.95
C ILE A 26 13.36 -22.28 -12.32
N GLY A 27 12.08 -22.55 -12.59
CA GLY A 27 11.56 -23.88 -12.90
C GLY A 27 10.92 -24.61 -11.72
N ASP A 28 11.13 -24.15 -10.48
CA ASP A 28 10.42 -24.69 -9.32
C ASP A 28 8.92 -24.43 -9.41
N GLN A 29 8.13 -25.39 -8.95
CA GLN A 29 6.67 -25.30 -8.96
C GLN A 29 6.13 -24.74 -7.65
N ILE A 30 5.18 -23.80 -7.76
CA ILE A 30 4.46 -23.22 -6.62
C ILE A 30 2.95 -23.36 -6.90
N GLY A 31 2.21 -23.85 -5.91
CA GLY A 31 0.75 -23.81 -5.95
C GLY A 31 0.23 -22.40 -5.64
N VAL A 32 -0.56 -21.83 -6.55
CA VAL A 32 -1.17 -20.50 -6.38
C VAL A 32 -2.68 -20.63 -6.36
N ARG A 33 -3.32 -20.06 -5.34
CA ARG A 33 -4.77 -19.86 -5.29
C ARG A 33 -5.05 -18.37 -5.35
N ALA A 34 -5.42 -17.88 -6.53
CA ALA A 34 -5.66 -16.48 -6.82
C ALA A 34 -6.63 -16.34 -8.02
N PRO A 35 -7.28 -15.18 -8.21
CA PRO A 35 -7.32 -14.04 -7.29
C PRO A 35 -8.18 -14.31 -6.05
N LEU A 36 -7.92 -13.58 -4.96
CA LEU A 36 -8.70 -13.62 -3.71
C LEU A 36 -8.92 -12.19 -3.22
N GLY A 37 -10.01 -11.99 -2.47
CA GLY A 37 -10.40 -10.69 -1.92
C GLY A 37 -10.82 -9.66 -2.97
N ASN A 38 -11.11 -8.46 -2.47
CA ASN A 38 -11.51 -7.28 -3.22
C ASN A 38 -10.28 -6.42 -3.54
N GLY A 39 -10.24 -5.90 -4.77
CA GLY A 39 -9.18 -5.02 -5.24
C GLY A 39 -9.45 -3.55 -4.89
N PHE A 40 -8.53 -2.68 -5.31
CA PHE A 40 -8.73 -1.22 -5.22
C PHE A 40 -9.85 -0.76 -6.18
N PRO A 41 -10.70 0.20 -5.77
CA PRO A 41 -11.84 0.66 -6.57
C PRO A 41 -11.41 1.65 -7.67
N VAL A 42 -10.66 1.16 -8.66
CA VAL A 42 -9.97 2.00 -9.66
C VAL A 42 -10.86 3.00 -10.41
N ASP A 43 -12.15 2.68 -10.59
CA ASP A 43 -13.10 3.57 -11.26
C ASP A 43 -13.54 4.74 -10.36
N GLU A 44 -13.65 4.53 -9.06
CA GLU A 44 -13.97 5.58 -8.07
C GLU A 44 -12.80 6.53 -7.87
N LEU A 45 -11.57 6.09 -8.16
CA LEU A 45 -10.35 6.88 -8.04
C LEU A 45 -10.11 7.84 -9.22
N LYS A 46 -10.85 7.70 -10.33
CA LYS A 46 -10.67 8.56 -11.51
C LYS A 46 -11.02 10.01 -11.19
N ALA A 47 -10.39 10.94 -11.91
CA ALA A 47 -10.53 12.40 -11.77
C ALA A 47 -10.10 13.00 -10.41
N HIS A 48 -9.50 12.19 -9.52
CA HIS A 48 -8.94 12.64 -8.25
C HIS A 48 -7.41 12.72 -8.31
N ASP A 49 -6.83 13.57 -7.47
CA ASP A 49 -5.42 13.46 -7.08
C ASP A 49 -5.25 12.23 -6.19
N ILE A 50 -4.13 11.54 -6.31
CA ILE A 50 -3.87 10.30 -5.59
C ILE A 50 -2.62 10.44 -4.72
N LEU A 51 -2.81 10.23 -3.42
CA LEU A 51 -1.74 10.22 -2.43
C LEU A 51 -1.48 8.79 -1.95
N PHE A 52 -0.41 8.18 -2.43
CA PHE A 52 0.08 6.89 -1.94
C PHE A 52 0.95 7.08 -0.70
N ILE A 53 0.70 6.27 0.35
CA ILE A 53 1.46 6.32 1.60
C ILE A 53 1.89 4.90 1.98
N ALA A 54 3.15 4.57 1.72
CA ALA A 54 3.68 3.22 1.80
C ALA A 54 4.74 3.06 2.89
N GLY A 55 4.76 1.89 3.53
CA GLY A 55 5.82 1.47 4.47
C GLY A 55 6.42 0.11 4.13
N GLY A 56 7.72 0.06 3.84
CA GLY A 56 8.45 -1.16 3.52
C GLY A 56 7.78 -2.00 2.42
N ILE A 57 7.49 -3.27 2.70
CA ILE A 57 6.82 -4.18 1.76
C ILE A 57 5.37 -3.76 1.41
N GLY A 58 4.77 -2.83 2.16
CA GLY A 58 3.47 -2.26 1.84
C GLY A 58 3.43 -1.55 0.48
N MET A 59 4.58 -1.21 -0.09
CA MET A 59 4.65 -0.71 -1.46
C MET A 59 4.27 -1.76 -2.51
N ALA A 60 4.38 -3.06 -2.23
CA ALA A 60 4.07 -4.12 -3.18
C ALA A 60 2.62 -4.08 -3.72
N PRO A 61 1.57 -4.04 -2.87
CA PRO A 61 0.21 -3.87 -3.36
C PRO A 61 -0.01 -2.48 -3.99
N LEU A 62 0.54 -1.41 -3.41
CA LEU A 62 0.34 -0.04 -3.93
C LEU A 62 0.99 0.16 -5.29
N ARG A 63 2.13 -0.48 -5.56
CA ARG A 63 2.78 -0.49 -6.88
C ARG A 63 1.83 -1.01 -7.95
N THR A 64 1.02 -2.02 -7.66
CA THR A 64 0.07 -2.56 -8.65
C THR A 64 -0.95 -1.50 -9.06
N LEU A 65 -1.47 -0.74 -8.09
CA LEU A 65 -2.38 0.38 -8.35
C LEU A 65 -1.66 1.54 -9.07
N LEU A 66 -0.47 1.90 -8.63
CA LEU A 66 0.35 2.96 -9.24
C LEU A 66 0.64 2.66 -10.71
N LEU A 67 1.08 1.44 -11.05
CA LEU A 67 1.36 1.06 -12.44
C LEU A 67 0.10 1.07 -13.30
N TYR A 68 -1.04 0.62 -12.76
CA TYR A 68 -2.31 0.72 -13.46
C TYR A 68 -2.68 2.19 -13.75
N MET A 69 -2.46 3.09 -12.79
CA MET A 69 -2.70 4.52 -12.96
C MET A 69 -1.74 5.16 -13.95
N LEU A 70 -0.46 4.77 -13.96
CA LEU A 70 0.51 5.23 -14.94
C LEU A 70 0.16 4.78 -16.37
N ASP A 71 -0.31 3.55 -16.53
CA ASP A 71 -0.78 3.03 -17.82
C ASP A 71 -2.08 3.74 -18.29
N ASN A 72 -2.82 4.39 -17.39
CA ASN A 72 -4.05 5.15 -17.66
C ASN A 72 -3.94 6.60 -17.16
N ARG A 73 -2.76 7.22 -17.31
CA ARG A 73 -2.40 8.46 -16.62
C ARG A 73 -3.40 9.60 -16.81
N GLN A 74 -4.04 9.68 -17.98
CA GLN A 74 -5.02 10.72 -18.31
C GLN A 74 -6.31 10.68 -17.47
N ASP A 75 -6.59 9.56 -16.79
CA ASP A 75 -7.80 9.38 -16.00
C ASP A 75 -7.65 9.92 -14.56
N TYR A 76 -6.45 10.36 -14.17
CA TYR A 76 -6.11 10.73 -12.79
C TYR A 76 -5.50 12.14 -12.72
N GLY A 77 -5.67 12.81 -11.58
CA GLY A 77 -5.03 14.09 -11.27
C GLY A 77 -3.54 13.93 -10.96
N ASP A 78 -3.01 14.70 -10.02
CA ASP A 78 -1.63 14.56 -9.56
C ASP A 78 -1.43 13.29 -8.74
N ILE A 79 -0.28 12.63 -8.92
CA ILE A 79 0.07 11.41 -8.17
C ILE A 79 1.29 11.70 -7.31
N THR A 80 1.10 11.59 -5.99
CA THR A 80 2.18 11.70 -5.00
C THR A 80 2.38 10.37 -4.29
N VAL A 81 3.63 9.97 -4.09
CA VAL A 81 3.99 8.76 -3.34
C VAL A 81 4.90 9.17 -2.19
N ILE A 82 4.43 9.00 -0.95
CA ILE A 82 5.26 9.07 0.26
C ILE A 82 5.62 7.63 0.62
N TYR A 83 6.88 7.26 0.41
CA TYR A 83 7.35 5.90 0.65
C TYR A 83 8.51 5.88 1.65
N GLY A 84 8.30 5.18 2.77
CA GLY A 84 9.33 5.00 3.78
C GLY A 84 9.70 3.54 4.04
N ALA A 85 10.93 3.35 4.50
CA ALA A 85 11.42 2.06 4.98
C ALA A 85 12.43 2.25 6.14
N ARG A 86 12.86 1.18 6.80
CA ARG A 86 13.81 1.29 7.90
C ARG A 86 15.19 1.75 7.43
N SER A 87 15.59 1.28 6.26
CA SER A 87 16.86 1.58 5.59
C SER A 87 16.65 1.64 4.07
N PRO A 88 17.62 2.19 3.30
CA PRO A 88 17.52 2.27 1.85
C PRO A 88 17.37 0.90 1.16
N GLU A 89 17.96 -0.15 1.73
CA GLU A 89 17.88 -1.54 1.27
C GLU A 89 16.49 -2.18 1.47
N ASP A 90 15.69 -1.65 2.40
CA ASP A 90 14.31 -2.10 2.63
C ASP A 90 13.30 -1.43 1.68
N LEU A 91 13.74 -0.47 0.84
CA LEU A 91 12.92 0.12 -0.21
C LEU A 91 12.79 -0.87 -1.38
N CYS A 92 11.55 -1.27 -1.65
CA CYS A 92 11.21 -2.13 -2.78
C CYS A 92 11.18 -1.30 -4.07
N TYR A 93 11.53 -1.94 -5.19
CA TYR A 93 11.36 -1.38 -6.54
C TYR A 93 12.16 -0.10 -6.82
N THR A 94 13.30 0.09 -6.16
CA THR A 94 14.19 1.24 -6.37
C THR A 94 14.59 1.41 -7.84
N TYR A 95 14.67 0.32 -8.59
CA TYR A 95 14.96 0.31 -10.03
C TYR A 95 13.85 0.89 -10.92
N GLU A 96 12.66 1.18 -10.38
CA GLU A 96 11.54 1.79 -11.12
C GLU A 96 11.30 3.27 -10.73
N PHE A 97 12.01 3.80 -9.74
CA PHE A 97 11.75 5.14 -9.22
C PHE A 97 11.92 6.23 -10.28
N ASP A 98 12.92 6.09 -11.16
CA ASP A 98 13.13 7.04 -12.25
C ASP A 98 12.03 6.96 -13.30
N GLU A 99 11.48 5.77 -13.57
CA GLU A 99 10.33 5.58 -14.46
C GLU A 99 9.08 6.23 -13.85
N TRP A 100 8.83 6.03 -12.55
CA TRP A 100 7.69 6.64 -11.87
C TRP A 100 7.77 8.17 -11.90
N ARG A 101 8.95 8.75 -11.59
CA ARG A 101 9.19 10.19 -11.70
C ARG A 101 8.96 10.70 -13.12
N SER A 102 9.48 10.01 -14.12
CA SER A 102 9.29 10.37 -15.53
C SER A 102 7.83 10.26 -15.97
N GLY A 103 7.06 9.36 -15.35
CA GLY A 103 5.62 9.21 -15.52
C GLY A 103 4.76 10.28 -14.81
N GLY A 104 5.40 11.28 -14.20
CA GLY A 104 4.71 12.39 -13.52
C GLY A 104 4.36 12.11 -12.06
N VAL A 105 5.02 11.15 -11.40
CA VAL A 105 4.84 10.88 -9.97
C VAL A 105 5.76 11.77 -9.14
N ARG A 106 5.20 12.50 -8.19
CA ARG A 106 5.97 13.14 -7.12
C ARG A 106 6.35 12.09 -6.08
N LEU A 107 7.60 11.60 -6.15
CA LEU A 107 8.11 10.58 -5.25
C LEU A 107 8.88 11.21 -4.07
N VAL A 108 8.32 11.08 -2.86
CA VAL A 108 8.92 11.49 -1.58
C VAL A 108 9.41 10.24 -0.86
N LEU A 109 10.73 10.08 -0.77
CA LEU A 109 11.36 8.95 -0.11
C LEU A 109 11.83 9.31 1.29
N THR A 110 11.68 8.38 2.23
CA THR A 110 12.20 8.56 3.59
C THR A 110 12.74 7.26 4.18
N VAL A 111 13.69 7.39 5.11
CA VAL A 111 14.18 6.28 5.94
C VAL A 111 14.18 6.66 7.42
N ASP A 112 14.06 5.66 8.30
CA ASP A 112 13.90 5.91 9.75
C ASP A 112 15.08 6.65 10.40
N ARG A 113 16.29 6.55 9.84
CA ARG A 113 17.53 7.16 10.36
C ARG A 113 18.48 7.52 9.22
N GLU A 114 19.48 8.33 9.49
CA GLU A 114 20.52 8.64 8.50
C GLU A 114 21.31 7.39 8.10
N PHE A 115 21.59 7.26 6.79
CA PHE A 115 22.48 6.25 6.22
C PHE A 115 23.51 6.90 5.30
N PRO A 116 24.75 6.38 5.25
CA PRO A 116 25.76 6.88 4.32
C PRO A 116 25.27 6.89 2.87
N GLY A 117 25.38 8.04 2.20
CA GLY A 117 24.97 8.20 0.81
C GLY A 117 23.46 8.40 0.59
N TRP A 118 22.63 8.35 1.64
CA TRP A 118 21.23 8.73 1.56
C TRP A 118 21.08 10.25 1.39
N LYS A 119 20.28 10.68 0.43
CA LYS A 119 20.11 12.10 0.06
C LYS A 119 18.67 12.60 0.15
N GLU A 120 17.73 11.72 0.46
CA GLU A 120 16.31 12.03 0.56
C GLU A 120 15.96 12.28 2.04
N ARG A 121 14.67 12.26 2.40
CA ARG A 121 14.23 12.59 3.76
C ARG A 121 14.65 11.53 4.79
N VAL A 122 14.76 11.97 6.04
CA VAL A 122 14.97 11.09 7.19
C VAL A 122 13.87 11.35 8.20
N GLY A 123 13.14 10.30 8.56
CA GLY A 123 11.99 10.37 9.45
C GLY A 123 10.94 9.32 9.13
N PHE A 124 10.06 9.05 10.10
CA PHE A 124 8.96 8.12 9.90
C PHE A 124 7.93 8.69 8.92
N VAL A 125 7.30 7.81 8.13
CA VAL A 125 6.28 8.16 7.13
C VAL A 125 5.19 9.10 7.66
N PRO A 126 4.59 8.89 8.87
CA PRO A 126 3.58 9.82 9.38
C PRO A 126 4.10 11.23 9.63
N THR A 127 5.37 11.37 10.06
CA THR A 127 6.01 12.68 10.26
C THR A 127 6.20 13.37 8.91
N VAL A 128 6.74 12.65 7.93
CA VAL A 128 6.94 13.17 6.57
C VAL A 128 5.60 13.55 5.93
N LEU A 129 4.53 12.77 6.13
CA LEU A 129 3.18 13.12 5.69
C LEU A 129 2.74 14.48 6.25
N THR A 130 2.94 14.72 7.54
CA THR A 130 2.57 16.00 8.15
C THR A 130 3.43 17.18 7.71
N GLU A 131 4.69 16.93 7.33
CA GLU A 131 5.60 17.96 6.79
C GLU A 131 5.28 18.30 5.33
N GLU A 132 4.99 17.29 4.52
CA GLU A 132 4.60 17.46 3.11
C GLU A 132 3.22 18.10 2.98
N ALA A 133 2.36 17.92 4.01
CA ALA A 133 1.04 18.52 4.14
C ALA A 133 0.22 18.54 2.83
N PRO A 134 0.03 17.38 2.17
CA PRO A 134 -0.75 17.32 0.94
C PRO A 134 -2.18 17.80 1.19
N SER A 135 -2.72 18.53 0.21
CA SER A 135 -4.10 19.02 0.25
C SER A 135 -5.10 17.85 0.22
N SER A 136 -6.15 17.92 1.03
CA SER A 136 -7.29 17.01 0.97
C SER A 136 -8.27 17.34 -0.17
N TYR A 137 -8.16 18.52 -0.79
CA TYR A 137 -9.06 18.94 -1.87
C TYR A 137 -8.94 18.01 -3.09
N ASN A 138 -10.03 17.34 -3.46
CA ASN A 138 -10.09 16.40 -4.59
C ASN A 138 -9.03 15.28 -4.55
N CYS A 139 -8.60 14.88 -3.35
CA CYS A 139 -7.51 13.92 -3.16
C CYS A 139 -8.00 12.66 -2.46
N ILE A 140 -7.55 11.49 -2.94
CA ILE A 140 -7.77 10.19 -2.29
C ILE A 140 -6.44 9.66 -1.78
N ALA A 141 -6.36 9.41 -0.48
CA ALA A 141 -5.20 8.81 0.16
C ALA A 141 -5.32 7.28 0.19
N VAL A 142 -4.30 6.57 -0.31
CA VAL A 142 -4.22 5.11 -0.30
C VAL A 142 -3.00 4.68 0.51
N THR A 143 -3.22 4.04 1.65
CA THR A 143 -2.16 3.65 2.58
C THR A 143 -1.99 2.13 2.74
N CYS A 144 -0.75 1.67 2.78
CA CYS A 144 -0.41 0.27 3.04
C CYS A 144 0.96 0.15 3.71
N GLY A 145 1.05 -0.65 4.76
CA GLY A 145 2.29 -0.89 5.48
C GLY A 145 2.04 -1.48 6.86
N PRO A 146 3.04 -1.42 7.76
CA PRO A 146 2.89 -1.93 9.12
C PRO A 146 1.68 -1.33 9.85
N PRO A 147 0.94 -2.09 10.67
CA PRO A 147 -0.26 -1.59 11.35
C PRO A 147 -0.04 -0.32 12.17
N ILE A 148 1.14 -0.18 12.79
CA ILE A 148 1.49 1.02 13.56
C ILE A 148 1.68 2.24 12.66
N MET A 149 2.24 2.06 11.46
CA MET A 149 2.38 3.13 10.48
C MET A 149 1.01 3.58 10.00
N ILE A 150 0.14 2.63 9.59
CA ILE A 150 -1.22 2.94 9.13
C ILE A 150 -1.97 3.74 10.20
N LYS A 151 -1.92 3.33 11.48
CA LYS A 151 -2.57 4.08 12.57
C LYS A 151 -2.16 5.55 12.62
N PHE A 152 -0.86 5.84 12.57
CA PHE A 152 -0.38 7.23 12.63
C PHE A 152 -0.60 7.99 11.32
N VAL A 153 -0.60 7.32 10.18
CA VAL A 153 -1.00 7.91 8.89
C VAL A 153 -2.46 8.34 8.93
N LEU A 154 -3.37 7.50 9.43
CA LEU A 154 -4.79 7.84 9.58
C LEU A 154 -4.97 9.10 10.46
N ILE A 155 -4.27 9.15 11.61
CA ILE A 155 -4.27 10.34 12.47
C ILE A 155 -3.74 11.58 11.73
N GLY A 156 -2.66 11.42 10.97
CA GLY A 156 -2.07 12.50 10.16
C GLY A 156 -3.04 13.01 9.09
N LEU A 157 -3.68 12.11 8.34
CA LEU A 157 -4.66 12.43 7.32
C LEU A 157 -5.87 13.18 7.90
N LYS A 158 -6.37 12.77 9.08
CA LYS A 158 -7.46 13.50 9.75
C LYS A 158 -7.04 14.91 10.20
N ARG A 159 -5.77 15.12 10.57
CA ARG A 159 -5.23 16.46 10.87
C ARG A 159 -5.02 17.33 9.62
N LEU A 160 -4.96 16.70 8.45
CA LEU A 160 -4.87 17.35 7.15
C LEU A 160 -6.26 17.42 6.47
N ASP A 161 -7.34 17.29 7.25
CA ASP A 161 -8.72 17.44 6.78
C ASP A 161 -9.14 16.47 5.66
N PHE A 162 -8.56 15.26 5.61
CA PHE A 162 -9.09 14.18 4.77
C PHE A 162 -10.34 13.60 5.40
N GLU A 163 -11.43 13.51 4.63
CA GLU A 163 -12.67 12.86 5.03
C GLU A 163 -12.56 11.33 4.97
N ASP A 164 -13.44 10.63 5.69
CA ASP A 164 -13.32 9.17 5.86
C ASP A 164 -13.48 8.40 4.54
N HIS A 165 -14.28 8.92 3.61
CA HIS A 165 -14.45 8.37 2.26
C HIS A 165 -13.23 8.63 1.35
N GLN A 166 -12.35 9.57 1.71
CA GLN A 166 -11.14 9.90 0.95
C GLN A 166 -9.95 9.04 1.33
N ILE A 167 -10.10 8.11 2.27
CA ILE A 167 -9.00 7.33 2.80
C ILE A 167 -9.28 5.86 2.53
N ILE A 168 -8.36 5.22 1.81
CA ILE A 168 -8.37 3.79 1.53
C ILE A 168 -7.16 3.16 2.19
N THR A 169 -7.35 2.02 2.81
CA THR A 169 -6.27 1.24 3.39
C THR A 169 -6.40 -0.23 3.06
N THR A 170 -5.35 -0.98 3.37
CA THR A 170 -5.36 -2.43 3.28
C THR A 170 -5.16 -3.03 4.66
N LEU A 171 -5.90 -4.08 4.96
CA LEU A 171 -5.78 -4.80 6.21
C LEU A 171 -5.12 -6.15 6.01
N GLU A 172 -4.22 -6.49 6.93
CA GLU A 172 -3.63 -7.82 7.04
C GLU A 172 -4.10 -8.52 8.33
N LYS A 173 -4.35 -9.83 8.21
CA LYS A 173 -4.63 -10.73 9.34
C LYS A 173 -4.10 -12.12 9.04
N ARG A 174 -4.01 -12.96 10.07
CA ARG A 174 -3.71 -14.38 9.90
C ARG A 174 -4.84 -15.06 9.13
N MET A 175 -4.55 -15.45 7.89
CA MET A 175 -5.47 -16.18 7.02
C MET A 175 -5.12 -17.67 7.01
N LYS A 176 -6.14 -18.53 6.98
CA LYS A 176 -5.99 -19.99 6.81
C LYS A 176 -6.68 -20.48 5.54
N CYS A 177 -8.01 -20.28 5.43
CA CYS A 177 -8.76 -20.76 4.26
C CYS A 177 -8.68 -19.81 3.06
N GLY A 178 -8.59 -18.49 3.28
CA GLY A 178 -8.64 -17.46 2.24
C GLY A 178 -10.00 -17.30 1.55
N ILE A 179 -11.04 -18.01 1.99
CA ILE A 179 -12.34 -18.14 1.30
C ILE A 179 -13.54 -18.04 2.25
N GLY A 180 -13.38 -17.40 3.42
CA GLY A 180 -14.50 -17.08 4.32
C GLY A 180 -15.04 -18.21 5.21
N ILE A 181 -14.41 -19.40 5.23
CA ILE A 181 -14.95 -20.56 5.98
C ILE A 181 -14.45 -20.61 7.44
N CYS A 182 -13.20 -20.22 7.69
CA CYS A 182 -12.54 -20.52 8.97
C CYS A 182 -12.59 -19.40 10.04
N GLY A 183 -13.03 -18.20 9.68
CA GLY A 183 -13.09 -17.04 10.59
C GLY A 183 -11.75 -16.49 11.12
N ARG A 184 -10.59 -17.03 10.73
CA ARG A 184 -9.28 -16.59 11.28
C ARG A 184 -8.88 -15.15 10.95
N CYS A 185 -9.38 -14.63 9.84
CA CYS A 185 -9.13 -13.26 9.40
C CYS A 185 -10.29 -12.32 9.74
N ASN A 186 -11.06 -12.65 10.78
CA ASN A 186 -12.19 -11.84 11.21
C ASN A 186 -11.75 -10.52 11.85
N ILE A 187 -12.48 -9.46 11.52
CA ILE A 187 -12.43 -8.15 12.17
C ILE A 187 -13.89 -7.71 12.35
N GLY A 188 -14.36 -7.62 13.60
CA GLY A 188 -15.76 -7.38 13.88
C GLY A 188 -16.65 -8.45 13.26
N THR A 189 -17.55 -8.07 12.35
CA THR A 189 -18.43 -9.00 11.63
C THR A 189 -17.92 -9.38 10.23
N LYS A 190 -16.78 -8.83 9.80
CA LYS A 190 -16.24 -8.99 8.45
C LYS A 190 -15.05 -9.94 8.42
N TYR A 191 -14.77 -10.53 7.26
CA TYR A 191 -13.62 -11.38 6.98
C TYR A 191 -12.70 -10.72 5.97
N VAL A 192 -11.48 -10.37 6.38
CA VAL A 192 -10.51 -9.69 5.50
C VAL A 192 -10.27 -10.43 4.17
N CYS A 193 -10.37 -11.76 4.13
CA CYS A 193 -10.17 -12.50 2.87
C CYS A 193 -11.35 -12.47 1.87
N VAL A 194 -12.54 -12.05 2.30
CA VAL A 194 -13.75 -12.02 1.46
C VAL A 194 -14.32 -10.61 1.35
N ASP A 195 -14.39 -9.89 2.47
CA ASP A 195 -14.87 -8.51 2.52
C ASP A 195 -13.77 -7.49 2.20
N GLY A 196 -12.50 -7.85 2.43
CA GLY A 196 -11.33 -7.01 2.13
C GLY A 196 -10.44 -7.64 1.06
N PRO A 197 -9.12 -7.39 1.05
CA PRO A 197 -8.34 -6.69 2.08
C PRO A 197 -8.35 -5.16 1.98
N VAL A 198 -8.85 -4.61 0.87
CA VAL A 198 -9.01 -3.17 0.67
C VAL A 198 -10.28 -2.69 1.36
N PHE A 199 -10.20 -1.62 2.14
CA PHE A 199 -11.33 -0.98 2.82
C PHE A 199 -11.18 0.54 2.76
N SER A 200 -12.30 1.25 2.67
CA SER A 200 -12.33 2.67 2.98
C SER A 200 -12.26 2.88 4.50
N TYR A 201 -11.79 4.05 4.94
CA TYR A 201 -11.77 4.36 6.37
C TYR A 201 -13.20 4.50 6.93
N GLU A 202 -14.15 4.96 6.12
CA GLU A 202 -15.57 4.97 6.46
C GLU A 202 -16.10 3.55 6.79
N GLU A 203 -15.76 2.55 5.98
CA GLU A 203 -16.11 1.15 6.26
C GLU A 203 -15.47 0.67 7.57
N LEU A 204 -14.19 1.00 7.78
CA LEU A 204 -13.47 0.58 9.00
C LEU A 204 -14.08 1.17 10.27
N ARG A 205 -14.51 2.43 10.24
CA ARG A 205 -15.18 3.11 11.36
C ARG A 205 -16.50 2.45 11.72
N GLN A 206 -17.23 1.94 10.73
CA GLN A 206 -18.46 1.18 10.95
C GLN A 206 -18.19 -0.22 11.49
N MET A 207 -17.08 -0.85 11.08
CA MET A 207 -16.69 -2.20 11.47
C MET A 207 -16.09 -2.29 12.88
N VAL A 208 -15.30 -1.29 13.26
CA VAL A 208 -14.60 -1.22 14.55
C VAL A 208 -14.65 0.23 15.05
N PRO A 209 -15.66 0.60 15.87
CA PRO A 209 -15.87 1.98 16.31
C PRO A 209 -14.70 2.61 17.08
N GLU A 210 -13.78 1.77 17.56
CA GLU A 210 -12.60 2.12 18.36
C GLU A 210 -11.33 2.42 17.53
N ILE A 211 -11.41 2.27 16.19
CA ILE A 211 -10.32 2.62 15.25
C ILE A 211 -10.37 4.11 14.90
#